data_AF-A0A2K3M583-F1
#
_entry.id   AF-A0A2K3M583-F1
#
_cell.length_a   1.000
_cell.length_b   1.000
_cell.length_c   1.000
_cell.angle_alpha   90.00
_cell.angle_beta   90.00
_cell.angle_gamma   90.00
#
_symmetry.space_group_name_H-M   'P 1'
#
loop_
_entity.id
_entity.type
_entity.pdbx_description
1 polymer ?
#
loop_
_entity_poly.entity_id
_entity_poly.type
_entity_poly.pdbx_seq_one_letter_code
_entity_poly.pdbx_strand_id
1 'polypeptide(L)'
;RLKKVLGKVISSCQSAFLPQRQILDGVVVLNEIIDLAKKRKDDCLLFKVDFERAYDTVSWHVFERMMLKMGFSEGWLKWMRACIFESSMSIVINGSPTEDFKVESGLHQGDPLTPFLFLIVAEGLAGLMRRAVEIGKFKGYQVNDNIQFQILQII
;
A
#
# COMPACT_ATOMS: atom_id res chain seq x y z
N ARG A 1 -7.24 12.51 -11.93
CA ARG A 1 -8.48 12.53 -11.09
C ARG A 1 -8.28 11.77 -9.79
N LEU A 2 -7.79 10.52 -9.83
CA LEU A 2 -7.52 9.69 -8.64
C LEU A 2 -6.57 10.37 -7.62
N LYS A 3 -5.45 10.93 -8.07
CA LYS A 3 -4.48 11.67 -7.23
C LYS A 3 -5.11 12.77 -6.34
N LYS A 4 -6.21 13.39 -6.78
CA LYS A 4 -6.90 14.45 -6.00
C LYS A 4 -7.70 13.91 -4.82
N VAL A 5 -8.08 12.63 -4.85
CA VAL A 5 -8.88 11.99 -3.80
C VAL A 5 -8.05 11.07 -2.90
N LEU A 6 -6.93 10.53 -3.40
CA LEU A 6 -6.09 9.61 -2.62
C LEU A 6 -5.62 10.18 -1.29
N GLY A 7 -5.25 11.47 -1.24
CA GLY A 7 -4.85 12.10 0.03
C GLY A 7 -5.91 12.10 1.14
N LYS A 8 -7.19 11.86 0.80
CA LYS A 8 -8.30 11.76 1.77
C LYS A 8 -8.53 10.36 2.29
N VAL A 9 -8.10 9.33 1.55
CA VAL A 9 -8.35 7.92 1.87
C VAL A 9 -7.08 7.18 2.30
N ILE A 10 -5.91 7.71 1.96
CA ILE A 10 -4.61 7.14 2.30
C ILE A 10 -4.07 7.78 3.59
N SER A 11 -3.77 6.93 4.57
CA SER A 11 -3.20 7.29 5.87
C SER A 11 -1.91 8.10 5.71
N SER A 12 -1.67 9.04 6.63
CA SER A 12 -0.43 9.82 6.68
C SER A 12 0.81 8.98 6.93
N CYS A 13 0.68 7.74 7.41
CA CYS A 13 1.80 6.82 7.59
C CYS A 13 2.41 6.33 6.28
N GLN A 14 1.75 6.56 5.13
CA GLN A 14 2.28 6.30 3.79
C GLN A 14 2.95 7.55 3.23
N SER A 15 4.27 7.47 3.00
CA SER A 15 5.09 8.66 2.73
C SER A 15 5.41 8.91 1.25
N ALA A 16 4.90 8.08 0.34
CA ALA A 16 5.30 8.09 -1.07
C ALA A 16 4.15 8.34 -2.06
N PHE A 17 4.51 8.73 -3.28
CA PHE A 17 3.64 8.93 -4.46
C PHE A 17 2.49 9.95 -4.31
N LEU A 18 2.28 10.53 -3.13
CA LEU A 18 1.31 11.60 -2.88
C LEU A 18 1.99 12.97 -2.78
N PRO A 19 1.35 14.03 -3.30
CA PRO A 19 1.85 15.39 -3.12
C PRO A 19 2.04 15.72 -1.65
N GLN A 20 3.05 16.54 -1.35
CA GLN A 20 3.32 17.05 0.00
C GLN A 20 3.70 15.96 1.03
N ARG A 21 4.08 14.77 0.56
CA ARG A 21 4.69 13.72 1.40
C ARG A 21 6.09 13.45 0.90
N GLN A 22 7.07 13.36 1.80
CA GLN A 22 8.44 13.00 1.43
C GLN A 22 8.78 11.63 2.01
N ILE A 23 9.35 10.75 1.17
CA ILE A 23 9.78 9.42 1.58
C ILE A 23 10.79 9.48 2.75
N LEU A 24 11.63 10.53 2.74
CA LEU A 24 12.63 10.77 3.78
C LEU A 24 12.00 11.05 5.15
N ASP A 25 10.77 11.55 5.23
CA ASP A 25 10.09 11.80 6.50
C ASP A 25 9.93 10.49 7.29
N GLY A 26 9.53 9.41 6.61
CA GLY A 26 9.40 8.08 7.22
C GLY A 26 10.74 7.53 7.72
N VAL A 27 11.84 7.79 7.00
CA VAL A 27 13.19 7.37 7.40
C VAL A 27 13.65 8.13 8.65
N VAL A 28 13.42 9.44 8.69
CA VAL A 28 13.75 10.28 9.85
C VAL A 28 12.97 9.81 11.08
N VAL A 29 11.65 9.64 10.96
CA VAL A 29 10.81 9.16 12.07
C VAL A 29 11.27 7.80 12.59
N LEU A 30 11.60 6.85 11.70
CA LEU A 30 12.11 5.54 12.10
C LEU A 30 13.45 5.65 12.86
N ASN A 31 14.37 6.48 12.38
CA ASN A 31 15.67 6.70 13.04
C ASN A 31 15.49 7.27 14.45
N GLU A 32 14.61 8.26 14.63
CA GLU A 32 14.32 8.86 15.94
C GLU A 32 13.69 7.84 16.90
N ILE A 33 12.78 6.99 16.42
CA ILE A 33 12.18 5.92 17.23
C ILE A 33 13.26 4.93 17.71
N ILE A 34 14.16 4.50 16.81
CA ILE A 34 15.23 3.56 17.14
C ILE A 34 16.21 4.18 18.15
N ASP A 35 16.61 5.44 17.93
CA ASP A 35 17.52 6.16 18.83
C ASP A 35 16.89 6.33 20.22
N LEU A 36 15.60 6.69 20.27
CA LEU A 36 14.85 6.81 21.51
C LEU A 36 14.79 5.49 22.28
N ALA A 37 14.46 4.38 21.61
CA ALA A 37 14.39 3.06 22.22
C ALA A 37 15.74 2.64 22.82
N LYS A 38 16.84 2.91 22.11
CA LYS A 38 18.21 2.65 22.60
C LYS A 38 18.54 3.49 23.83
N LYS A 39 18.21 4.79 23.82
CA LYS A 39 18.47 5.70 24.95
C LYS A 39 17.70 5.30 26.20
N ARG A 40 16.45 4.87 26.05
CA ARG A 40 15.60 4.40 27.17
C ARG A 40 15.89 2.98 27.60
N LYS A 41 16.58 2.19 26.77
CA LYS A 41 16.77 0.75 26.93
C LYS A 41 15.42 0.01 26.95
N ASP A 42 14.50 0.46 26.11
CA ASP A 42 13.19 -0.16 25.96
C ASP A 42 13.32 -1.46 25.17
N ASP A 43 12.72 -2.54 25.67
CA ASP A 43 12.55 -3.77 24.91
C ASP A 43 11.53 -3.52 23.79
N CYS A 44 12.00 -3.52 22.54
CA CYS A 44 11.16 -3.32 21.37
C CYS A 44 11.58 -4.20 20.20
N LEU A 45 10.66 -4.41 19.27
CA LEU A 45 10.87 -5.20 18.07
C LEU A 45 10.47 -4.39 16.84
N LEU A 46 11.39 -4.31 15.87
CA LEU A 46 11.13 -3.71 14.58
C LEU A 46 10.82 -4.80 13.55
N PHE A 47 9.62 -4.76 12.97
CA PHE A 47 9.25 -5.61 11.85
C PHE A 47 9.38 -4.85 10.54
N LYS A 48 10.30 -5.31 9.69
CA LYS A 48 10.38 -4.88 8.30
C LYS A 48 9.75 -5.95 7.41
N VAL A 49 8.70 -5.58 6.70
CA VAL A 49 7.98 -6.45 5.75
C VAL A 49 8.10 -5.81 4.37
N ASP A 50 8.29 -6.64 3.34
CA ASP A 50 8.34 -6.23 1.95
C ASP A 50 7.35 -7.05 1.12
N PHE A 51 6.88 -6.49 0.01
CA PHE A 51 5.92 -7.15 -0.87
C PHE A 51 6.67 -7.88 -1.99
N GLU A 52 6.59 -9.21 -1.99
CA GLU A 52 7.08 -10.01 -3.11
C GLU A 52 6.25 -9.69 -4.36
N ARG A 53 6.93 -9.25 -5.43
CA ARG A 53 6.31 -8.92 -6.72
C ARG A 53 5.06 -8.05 -6.55
N ALA A 54 5.24 -6.93 -5.84
CA ALA A 54 4.18 -6.08 -5.31
C ALA A 54 3.06 -5.76 -6.30
N TYR A 55 3.38 -5.55 -7.58
CA TYR A 55 2.39 -5.28 -8.60
C TYR A 55 1.75 -6.54 -9.16
N ASP A 56 2.51 -7.62 -9.38
CA ASP A 56 2.03 -8.83 -10.04
C ASP A 56 1.07 -9.65 -9.16
N THR A 57 1.20 -9.53 -7.84
CA THR A 57 0.49 -10.38 -6.85
C THR A 57 -0.81 -9.75 -6.33
N VAL A 58 -1.20 -8.57 -6.81
CA VAL A 58 -2.42 -7.89 -6.37
C VAL A 58 -3.67 -8.66 -6.79
N SER A 59 -4.40 -9.23 -5.83
CA SER A 59 -5.71 -9.83 -6.09
C SER A 59 -6.75 -8.76 -6.47
N TRP A 60 -7.31 -8.85 -7.68
CA TRP A 60 -8.34 -7.93 -8.16
C TRP A 60 -9.60 -7.94 -7.30
N HIS A 61 -10.03 -9.10 -6.81
CA HIS A 61 -11.18 -9.23 -5.91
C HIS A 61 -10.97 -8.52 -4.56
N VAL A 62 -9.75 -8.58 -4.01
CA VAL A 62 -9.43 -7.83 -2.79
C VAL A 62 -9.39 -6.33 -3.09
N PHE A 63 -8.74 -5.94 -4.17
CA PHE A 63 -8.61 -4.55 -4.58
C PHE A 63 -9.97 -3.88 -4.83
N GLU A 64 -10.87 -4.55 -5.55
CA GLU A 64 -12.23 -4.08 -5.79
C GLU A 64 -13.02 -3.88 -4.48
N ARG A 65 -12.97 -4.87 -3.57
CA ARG A 65 -13.62 -4.77 -2.26
C ARG A 65 -13.07 -3.62 -1.42
N MET A 66 -11.79 -3.31 -1.54
CA MET A 66 -11.18 -2.18 -0.84
C MET A 66 -11.66 -0.85 -1.40
N MET A 67 -11.72 -0.70 -2.72
CA MET A 67 -12.26 0.51 -3.35
C MET A 67 -13.72 0.75 -2.95
N LEU A 68 -14.54 -0.32 -2.91
CA LEU A 68 -15.92 -0.25 -2.41
C LEU A 68 -15.99 0.25 -0.97
N LYS A 69 -15.19 -0.34 -0.06
CA LYS A 69 -15.13 0.06 1.35
C LYS A 69 -14.63 1.50 1.55
N MET A 70 -13.78 1.99 0.65
CA MET A 70 -13.29 3.38 0.65
C MET A 70 -14.28 4.37 0.02
N GLY A 71 -15.46 3.91 -0.44
CA GLY A 71 -16.51 4.77 -0.98
C GLY A 71 -16.29 5.19 -2.43
N PHE A 72 -15.46 4.48 -3.20
CA PHE A 72 -15.36 4.72 -4.64
C PHE A 72 -16.69 4.35 -5.32
N SER A 73 -17.18 5.24 -6.18
CA SER A 73 -18.42 5.02 -6.93
C SER A 73 -18.32 3.86 -7.91
N GLU A 74 -19.45 3.24 -8.27
CA GLU A 74 -19.56 2.24 -9.33
C GLU A 74 -18.86 2.62 -10.65
N GLY A 75 -18.87 3.90 -11.03
CA GLY A 75 -18.14 4.37 -12.21
C GLY A 75 -16.64 4.12 -12.15
N TRP A 76 -16.01 4.28 -10.98
CA TRP A 76 -14.58 3.98 -10.79
C TRP A 76 -14.31 2.48 -10.90
N LEU A 77 -15.18 1.65 -10.32
CA LEU A 77 -15.06 0.19 -10.39
C LEU A 77 -15.19 -0.32 -11.82
N LYS A 78 -16.14 0.24 -12.59
CA LYS A 78 -16.29 -0.05 -14.02
C LYS A 78 -15.03 0.29 -14.82
N TRP A 79 -14.38 1.42 -14.54
CA TRP A 79 -13.11 1.77 -15.18
C TRP A 79 -11.98 0.82 -14.78
N MET A 80 -11.88 0.44 -13.50
CA MET A 80 -10.86 -0.53 -13.08
C MET A 80 -11.09 -1.91 -13.70
N ARG A 81 -12.35 -2.36 -13.78
CA ARG A 81 -12.73 -3.58 -14.51
C ARG A 81 -12.33 -3.54 -15.97
N ALA A 82 -12.56 -2.42 -16.65
CA ALA A 82 -12.25 -2.30 -18.08
C ALA A 82 -10.76 -2.15 -18.38
N CYS A 83 -10.00 -1.50 -17.49
CA CYS A 83 -8.60 -1.15 -17.74
C CYS A 83 -7.60 -2.11 -17.11
N ILE A 84 -7.97 -2.81 -16.04
CA ILE A 84 -7.04 -3.57 -15.20
C ILE A 84 -7.51 -5.01 -15.06
N PHE A 85 -8.77 -5.20 -14.66
CA PHE A 85 -9.29 -6.55 -14.44
C PHE A 85 -9.59 -7.22 -15.78
N GLU A 86 -9.57 -8.55 -15.75
CA GLU A 86 -9.89 -9.40 -16.90
C GLU A 86 -9.03 -9.14 -18.15
N SER A 87 -7.81 -8.62 -17.95
CA SER A 87 -6.86 -8.39 -19.04
C SER A 87 -6.29 -9.72 -19.58
N SER A 88 -6.13 -9.77 -20.91
CA SER A 88 -5.37 -10.80 -21.62
C SER A 88 -3.96 -10.27 -21.89
N MET A 89 -2.95 -11.14 -21.83
CA MET A 89 -1.56 -10.80 -22.09
C MET A 89 -0.92 -11.83 -23.01
N SER A 90 0.10 -11.42 -23.76
CA SER A 90 0.98 -12.28 -24.54
C SER A 90 2.43 -11.93 -24.23
N ILE A 91 3.35 -12.87 -24.44
CA ILE A 91 4.79 -12.67 -24.28
C ILE A 91 5.41 -12.55 -25.66
N VAL A 92 6.21 -11.51 -25.89
CA VAL A 92 6.92 -11.35 -27.18
C VAL A 92 8.25 -12.09 -27.11
N ILE A 93 8.41 -13.13 -27.94
CA ILE A 93 9.63 -13.93 -28.06
C ILE A 93 10.22 -13.68 -29.46
N ASN A 94 11.44 -13.16 -29.53
CA ASN A 94 12.12 -12.81 -30.79
C ASN A 94 11.28 -11.91 -31.72
N GLY A 95 10.54 -10.97 -31.15
CA GLY A 95 9.68 -10.04 -31.89
C GLY A 95 8.32 -10.63 -32.33
N SER A 96 8.05 -11.90 -32.03
CA SER A 96 6.75 -12.53 -32.30
C SER A 96 5.98 -12.77 -30.99
N PRO A 97 4.70 -12.36 -30.90
CA PRO A 97 3.89 -12.64 -29.72
C PRO A 97 3.53 -14.12 -29.61
N THR A 98 3.49 -14.64 -28.39
CA THR A 98 2.89 -15.95 -28.08
C THR A 98 1.36 -15.88 -28.19
N GLU A 99 0.72 -17.03 -27.99
CA GLU A 99 -0.72 -17.06 -27.72
C GLU A 99 -1.07 -16.20 -26.49
N ASP A 100 -2.26 -15.62 -26.56
CA ASP A 100 -2.87 -14.85 -25.49
C ASP A 100 -3.26 -15.77 -24.33
N PHE A 101 -2.98 -15.31 -23.11
CA PHE A 101 -3.43 -15.95 -21.88
C PHE A 101 -4.10 -14.94 -20.96
N LYS A 102 -5.04 -15.43 -20.14
CA LYS A 102 -5.73 -14.60 -19.16
C LYS A 102 -4.83 -14.32 -17.96
N VAL A 103 -4.80 -13.06 -17.55
CA VAL A 103 -4.21 -12.65 -16.27
C VAL A 103 -5.29 -12.75 -15.19
N GLU A 104 -4.92 -13.24 -14.01
CA GLU A 104 -5.86 -13.41 -12.88
C GLU A 104 -5.59 -12.46 -11.71
N SER A 105 -4.41 -11.85 -11.68
CA SER A 105 -3.97 -10.91 -10.66
C SER A 105 -2.95 -9.94 -11.19
N GLY A 106 -2.82 -8.82 -10.48
CA GLY A 106 -1.73 -7.89 -10.64
C GLY A 106 -2.12 -6.57 -11.29
N LEU A 107 -1.21 -5.61 -11.22
CA LEU A 107 -1.31 -4.30 -11.82
C LEU A 107 -0.24 -4.19 -12.91
N HIS A 108 -0.56 -3.58 -14.04
CA HIS A 108 0.37 -3.48 -15.17
C HIS A 108 1.59 -2.64 -14.79
N GLN A 109 2.76 -3.27 -14.69
CA GLN A 109 4.00 -2.57 -14.42
C GLN A 109 4.34 -1.62 -15.59
N GLY A 110 4.75 -0.40 -15.27
CA GLY A 110 5.00 0.64 -16.26
C GLY A 110 3.77 1.49 -16.60
N ASP A 111 2.56 1.10 -16.18
CA ASP A 111 1.40 1.99 -16.23
C ASP A 111 1.58 3.13 -15.20
N PRO A 112 1.51 4.41 -15.62
CA PRO A 112 1.57 5.56 -14.72
C PRO A 112 0.54 5.54 -13.57
N LEU A 113 -0.55 4.77 -13.69
CA LEU A 113 -1.59 4.63 -12.68
C LEU A 113 -1.24 3.61 -11.60
N THR A 114 -0.45 2.58 -11.93
CA THR A 114 -0.12 1.44 -11.04
C THR A 114 0.42 1.88 -9.67
N PRO A 115 1.38 2.81 -9.54
CA PRO A 115 1.86 3.26 -8.24
C PRO A 115 0.75 3.85 -7.35
N PHE A 116 -0.22 4.55 -7.94
CA PHE A 116 -1.33 5.16 -7.21
C PHE A 116 -2.37 4.15 -6.74
N LEU A 117 -2.59 3.09 -7.52
CA LEU A 117 -3.49 2.00 -7.15
C LEU A 117 -2.86 1.13 -6.07
N PHE A 118 -1.55 0.94 -6.13
CA PHE A 118 -0.84 0.20 -5.09
C PHE A 118 -0.93 0.87 -3.71
N LEU A 119 -1.02 2.21 -3.64
CA LEU A 119 -1.30 2.89 -2.36
C LEU A 119 -2.60 2.41 -1.71
N ILE A 120 -3.65 2.18 -2.51
CA ILE A 120 -4.92 1.65 -2.00
C ILE A 120 -4.68 0.26 -1.41
N VAL A 121 -3.96 -0.63 -2.11
CA VAL A 121 -3.61 -1.97 -1.63
C VAL A 121 -2.85 -1.90 -0.30
N ALA A 122 -1.81 -1.07 -0.22
CA ALA A 122 -1.01 -0.90 0.99
C ALA A 122 -1.81 -0.28 2.15
N GLU A 123 -2.81 0.56 1.86
CA GLU A 123 -3.70 1.12 2.89
C GLU A 123 -4.57 0.03 3.52
N GLY A 124 -4.89 -1.04 2.78
CA GLY A 124 -5.51 -2.24 3.33
C GLY A 124 -4.69 -2.85 4.45
N LEU A 125 -3.38 -3.00 4.25
CA LEU A 125 -2.45 -3.49 5.28
C LEU A 125 -2.40 -2.53 6.49
N ALA A 126 -2.36 -1.22 6.26
CA ALA A 126 -2.43 -0.23 7.35
C ALA A 126 -3.74 -0.35 8.15
N GLY A 127 -4.86 -0.58 7.46
CA GLY A 127 -6.16 -0.88 8.06
C GLY A 127 -6.13 -2.13 8.93
N LEU A 128 -5.54 -3.22 8.44
CA LEU A 128 -5.40 -4.47 9.21
C LEU A 128 -4.54 -4.29 10.46
N MET A 129 -3.45 -3.53 10.37
CA MET A 129 -2.59 -3.22 11.52
C MET A 129 -3.30 -2.35 12.55
N ARG A 130 -4.03 -1.32 12.13
CA ARG A 130 -4.91 -0.54 13.03
C ARG A 130 -5.90 -1.44 13.74
N ARG A 131 -6.57 -2.33 13.00
CA ARG A 131 -7.51 -3.28 13.60
C ARG A 131 -6.83 -4.18 14.61
N ALA A 132 -5.64 -4.70 14.32
CA ALA A 132 -4.87 -5.54 15.23
C ALA A 132 -4.53 -4.81 16.54
N VAL A 133 -4.24 -3.50 16.47
CA VAL A 133 -4.02 -2.65 17.65
C VAL A 133 -5.30 -2.47 18.45
N GLU A 134 -6.42 -2.12 17.79
CA GLU A 134 -7.73 -1.95 18.43
C GLU A 134 -8.19 -3.18 19.21
N ILE A 135 -7.95 -4.39 18.67
CA ILE A 135 -8.34 -5.65 19.32
C ILE A 135 -7.26 -6.20 20.28
N GLY A 136 -6.21 -5.41 20.56
CA GLY A 136 -5.15 -5.78 21.50
C GLY A 136 -4.23 -6.92 21.04
N LYS A 137 -4.20 -7.24 19.74
CA LYS A 137 -3.28 -8.24 19.16
C LYS A 137 -1.90 -7.70 18.88
N PHE A 138 -1.76 -6.38 18.79
CA PHE A 138 -0.48 -5.69 18.62
C PHE A 138 -0.44 -4.44 19.50
N LYS A 139 0.70 -4.14 20.10
CA LYS A 139 0.93 -2.91 20.87
C LYS A 139 2.00 -2.09 20.16
N GLY A 140 1.65 -0.87 19.74
CA GLY A 140 2.61 0.05 19.14
C GLY A 140 3.66 0.53 20.14
N TYR A 141 4.77 1.03 19.62
CA TYR A 141 5.85 1.60 20.41
C TYR A 141 5.46 2.99 20.96
N GLN A 142 5.56 3.17 22.27
CA GLN A 142 5.18 4.42 22.94
C GLN A 142 6.35 5.40 22.96
N VAL A 143 6.21 6.53 22.28
CA VAL A 143 7.23 7.59 22.29
C VAL A 143 7.07 8.50 23.51
N ASN A 144 5.84 8.88 23.84
CA ASN A 144 5.48 9.59 25.08
C ASN A 144 3.97 9.41 25.32
N ASP A 145 3.40 10.01 26.37
CA ASP A 145 1.98 9.83 26.71
C ASP A 145 0.98 10.19 25.59
N ASN A 146 1.40 11.02 24.64
CA ASN A 146 0.55 11.50 23.54
C ASN A 146 0.84 10.85 22.19
N ILE A 147 1.98 10.17 22.02
CA ILE A 147 2.46 9.68 20.72
C ILE A 147 2.84 8.21 20.81
N GLN A 148 2.18 7.41 19.97
CA GLN A 148 2.45 5.99 19.78
C GLN A 148 2.59 5.68 18.29
N PHE A 149 3.58 4.85 17.94
CA PHE A 149 3.82 4.39 16.58
C PHE A 149 3.53 2.90 16.46
N GLN A 150 2.61 2.55 15.56
CA GLN A 150 2.19 1.17 15.32
C GLN A 150 2.62 0.64 13.95
N ILE A 151 2.70 1.52 12.95
CA ILE A 151 3.09 1.18 11.59
C ILE A 151 3.72 2.41 10.93
N LEU A 152 4.77 2.17 10.15
CA LEU A 152 5.31 3.12 9.19
C LEU A 152 5.30 2.43 7.83
N GLN A 153 4.81 3.11 6.80
CA GLN A 153 4.78 2.59 5.45
C GLN A 153 5.59 3.52 4.54
N ILE A 154 6.71 2.98 4.09
CA ILE A 154 7.58 3.62 3.10
C ILE A 154 7.38 2.78 1.83
N ILE A 155 6.68 3.35 0.84
CA ILE A 155 6.29 2.69 -0.41
C ILE A 155 7.12 3.27 -1.56
#